data_AF-A0A946WNR4-F1
#
_entry.id   AF-A0A946WNR4-F1
#
_cell.length_a   1.000
_cell.length_b   1.000
_cell.length_c   1.000
_cell.angle_alpha   90.00
_cell.angle_beta   90.00
_cell.angle_gamma   90.00
#
_symmetry.space_group_name_H-M   'P 1'
#
loop_
_entity.id
_entity.type
_entity.pdbx_description
1 polymer ?
#
loop_
_entity_poly.entity_id
_entity_poly.type
_entity_poly.pdbx_seq_one_letter_code
_entity_poly.pdbx_strand_id
1 'polypeptide(L)'
;MKRIKTASILAFVIGAMAILVGARVAILNKGMPYYVLQGLPAYNLILGVLSVFPVTFLIWKKSQSAIPASIAILASHSIVLLILIVAYLGTVSVFSLGAMIFRIIIWSIILRLLFLHKKENSLENKGRTL
;
A
#
# COMPACT_ATOMS: atom_id res chain seq x y z
N MET A 1 -3.15 13.22 -16.74
CA MET A 1 -1.77 12.78 -16.40
C MET A 1 -1.36 13.04 -14.94
N LYS A 2 -1.66 14.21 -14.33
CA LYS A 2 -1.25 14.55 -12.96
C LYS A 2 -1.61 13.48 -11.90
N ARG A 3 -2.84 12.94 -11.93
CA ARG A 3 -3.33 11.91 -10.99
C ARG A 3 -2.46 10.64 -10.94
N ILE A 4 -2.09 10.10 -12.11
CA ILE A 4 -1.26 8.89 -12.19
C ILE A 4 0.14 9.15 -11.65
N LYS A 5 0.72 10.31 -11.96
CA LYS A 5 2.03 10.70 -11.42
C LYS A 5 1.99 10.76 -9.89
N THR A 6 0.97 11.40 -9.32
CA THR A 6 0.77 11.45 -7.87
C THR A 6 0.59 10.05 -7.28
N ALA A 7 -0.25 9.21 -7.88
CA ALA A 7 -0.48 7.84 -7.41
C ALA A 7 0.80 6.99 -7.44
N SER A 8 1.60 7.07 -8.51
CA SER A 8 2.89 6.38 -8.60
C SER A 8 3.88 6.85 -7.53
N ILE A 9 3.99 8.17 -7.31
CA ILE A 9 4.88 8.72 -6.29
C ILE A 9 4.45 8.25 -4.90
N LEU A 10 3.16 8.32 -4.59
CA LEU A 10 2.62 7.84 -3.31
C LEU A 10 2.90 6.34 -3.11
N ALA A 11 2.65 5.51 -4.12
CA ALA A 11 2.91 4.07 -4.06
C ALA A 11 4.39 3.75 -3.84
N PHE A 12 5.29 4.48 -4.51
CA PHE A 12 6.72 4.34 -4.35
C PHE A 12 7.17 4.72 -2.93
N VAL A 13 6.75 5.90 -2.45
CA VAL A 13 7.16 6.41 -1.13
C VAL A 13 6.66 5.52 -0.01
N ILE A 14 5.38 5.13 -0.04
CA ILE A 14 4.81 4.30 1.02
C ILE A 14 5.41 2.88 1.02
N GLY A 15 5.69 2.34 -0.18
CA GLY A 15 6.38 1.07 -0.32
C GLY A 15 7.81 1.14 0.22
N ALA A 16 8.56 2.19 -0.13
CA ALA A 16 9.96 2.35 0.28
C ALA A 16 10.06 2.49 1.80
N MET A 17 9.15 3.25 2.42
CA MET A 17 9.05 3.34 3.88
C MET A 17 8.79 1.95 4.51
N ALA A 18 7.88 1.16 3.92
CA ALA A 18 7.58 -0.18 4.42
C ALA A 18 8.80 -1.12 4.32
N ILE A 19 9.59 -1.02 3.25
CA ILE A 19 10.85 -1.77 3.11
C ILE A 19 11.85 -1.36 4.17
N LEU A 20 12.09 -0.07 4.36
CA LEU A 20 13.10 0.42 5.32
C LEU A 20 12.77 0.01 6.76
N VAL A 21 11.50 0.20 7.16
CA VAL A 21 11.03 -0.19 8.50
C VAL A 21 11.01 -1.71 8.64
N GLY A 22 10.49 -2.42 7.64
CA GLY A 22 10.43 -3.89 7.62
C GLY A 22 11.82 -4.52 7.69
N ALA A 23 12.78 -4.07 6.88
CA ALA A 23 14.15 -4.57 6.87
C ALA A 23 14.88 -4.28 8.19
N ARG A 24 14.69 -3.09 8.77
CA ARG A 24 15.31 -2.73 10.05
C ARG A 24 14.90 -3.68 11.18
N VAL A 25 13.64 -4.12 11.19
CA VAL A 25 13.10 -4.95 12.26
C VAL A 25 13.22 -6.44 11.93
N ALA A 26 12.92 -6.84 10.69
CA ALA A 26 12.92 -8.24 10.24
C ALA A 26 14.31 -8.80 9.95
N ILE A 27 15.21 -7.99 9.36
CA ILE A 27 16.50 -8.46 8.85
C ILE A 27 17.63 -8.02 9.79
N LEU A 28 17.64 -6.75 10.20
CA LEU A 28 18.74 -6.22 11.00
C LEU A 28 18.64 -6.56 12.50
N ASN A 29 17.56 -7.24 12.92
CA ASN A 29 17.22 -7.55 14.31
C ASN A 29 17.44 -6.37 15.28
N LYS A 30 17.32 -5.13 14.77
CA LYS A 30 17.46 -3.93 15.58
C LYS A 30 16.16 -3.81 16.36
N GLY A 31 16.23 -4.17 17.64
CA GLY A 31 15.09 -4.12 18.55
C GLY A 31 14.39 -2.77 18.47
N MET A 32 13.07 -2.80 18.35
CA MET A 32 12.25 -1.62 18.55
C MET A 32 12.03 -1.45 20.06
N PRO A 33 11.87 -0.22 20.56
CA PRO A 33 11.61 0.03 21.98
C PRO A 33 10.21 -0.42 22.42
N TYR A 34 9.53 -1.25 21.62
CA TYR A 34 8.18 -1.76 21.82
C TYR A 34 8.05 -3.17 21.27
N TYR A 35 7.06 -3.92 21.79
CA TYR A 35 6.75 -5.27 21.33
C TYR A 35 6.30 -5.27 19.87
N VAL A 36 6.92 -6.12 19.06
CA VAL A 36 6.58 -6.33 17.65
C VAL A 36 6.22 -7.78 17.46
N LEU A 37 5.04 -8.03 16.90
CA LEU A 37 4.57 -9.39 16.62
C LEU A 37 5.52 -10.08 15.63
N GLN A 38 6.01 -11.26 16.00
CA GLN A 38 6.90 -12.06 15.16
C GLN A 38 6.18 -12.37 13.83
N GLY A 39 6.79 -11.99 12.70
CA GLY A 39 6.22 -12.15 11.35
C GLY A 39 5.60 -10.88 10.74
N LEU A 40 5.11 -9.94 11.54
CA LEU A 40 4.52 -8.68 11.03
C LEU A 40 5.54 -7.82 10.25
N PRO A 41 6.81 -7.70 10.67
CA PRO A 41 7.85 -7.01 9.90
C PRO A 41 8.16 -7.66 8.56
N ALA A 42 8.19 -9.00 8.51
CA ALA A 42 8.47 -9.73 7.27
C ALA A 42 7.34 -9.54 6.26
N TYR A 43 6.08 -9.62 6.70
CA TYR A 43 4.92 -9.26 5.90
C TYR A 43 5.04 -7.83 5.34
N ASN A 44 5.34 -6.85 6.20
CA ASN A 44 5.47 -5.45 5.80
C ASN A 44 6.58 -5.23 4.77
N LEU A 45 7.69 -5.94 4.91
CA LEU A 45 8.80 -5.90 3.95
C LEU A 45 8.36 -6.45 2.58
N ILE A 46 7.75 -7.63 2.54
CA ILE A 46 7.30 -8.26 1.29
C ILE A 46 6.30 -7.36 0.56
N LEU A 47 5.28 -6.88 1.27
CA LEU A 47 4.27 -6.00 0.70
C LEU A 47 4.86 -4.63 0.31
N GLY A 48 5.87 -4.16 1.04
CA GLY A 48 6.65 -2.98 0.69
C GLY A 48 7.38 -3.15 -0.64
N VAL A 49 8.07 -4.27 -0.85
CA VAL A 49 8.74 -4.61 -2.12
C VAL A 49 7.73 -4.68 -3.27
N LEU A 50 6.60 -5.37 -3.08
CA LEU A 50 5.53 -5.41 -4.08
C LEU A 50 4.98 -4.01 -4.40
N SER A 51 4.85 -3.15 -3.40
CA SER A 51 4.38 -1.78 -3.57
C SER A 51 5.37 -0.93 -4.40
N VAL A 52 6.66 -0.96 -4.06
CA VAL A 52 7.71 -0.16 -4.72
C VAL A 52 7.94 -0.58 -6.17
N PHE A 53 8.00 -1.88 -6.43
CA PHE A 53 8.43 -2.37 -7.74
C PHE A 53 7.22 -2.66 -8.64
N PRO A 54 6.51 -3.81 -8.51
CA PRO A 54 5.50 -4.16 -9.49
C PRO A 54 4.31 -3.20 -9.48
N VAL A 55 3.78 -2.81 -8.32
CA VAL A 55 2.55 -1.99 -8.29
C VAL A 55 2.82 -0.56 -8.76
N THR A 56 3.89 0.09 -8.29
CA THR A 56 4.28 1.41 -8.77
C THR A 56 4.54 1.41 -10.28
N PHE A 57 5.24 0.39 -10.79
CA PHE A 57 5.50 0.25 -12.22
C PHE A 57 4.21 0.09 -13.04
N LEU A 58 3.27 -0.75 -12.58
CA LEU A 58 1.96 -0.91 -13.21
C LEU A 58 1.17 0.40 -13.24
N ILE A 59 1.18 1.17 -12.14
CA ILE A 59 0.52 2.48 -12.08
C ILE A 59 1.18 3.45 -13.07
N TRP A 60 2.52 3.51 -13.12
CA TRP A 60 3.24 4.42 -14.01
C TRP A 60 2.96 4.12 -15.48
N LYS A 61 2.91 2.83 -15.85
CA LYS A 61 2.54 2.37 -17.20
C LYS A 61 1.05 2.51 -17.51
N LYS A 62 0.22 2.99 -16.57
CA LYS A 62 -1.25 3.08 -16.70
C LYS A 62 -1.88 1.74 -17.08
N SER A 63 -1.28 0.64 -16.61
CA SER A 63 -1.76 -0.71 -16.93
C SER A 63 -3.15 -0.93 -16.34
N GLN A 64 -3.99 -1.71 -17.03
CA GLN A 64 -5.29 -2.11 -16.50
C GLN A 64 -5.16 -2.91 -15.19
N SER A 65 -4.03 -3.60 -15.00
CA SER A 65 -3.71 -4.36 -13.79
C SER A 65 -3.34 -3.47 -12.58
N ALA A 66 -3.18 -2.16 -12.74
CA ALA A 66 -2.85 -1.25 -11.64
C ALA A 66 -3.96 -1.19 -10.57
N ILE A 67 -5.22 -1.20 -10.99
CA ILE A 67 -6.38 -1.19 -10.08
C ILE A 67 -6.46 -2.50 -9.27
N PRO A 68 -6.53 -3.70 -9.88
CA PRO A 68 -6.62 -4.94 -9.11
C PRO A 68 -5.39 -5.15 -8.21
N ALA A 69 -4.18 -4.78 -8.66
CA ALA A 69 -3.00 -4.84 -7.81
C ALA A 69 -3.10 -3.90 -6.59
N SER A 70 -3.59 -2.67 -6.77
CA SER A 70 -3.80 -1.73 -5.66
C SER A 70 -4.89 -2.21 -4.69
N ILE A 71 -5.95 -2.85 -5.20
CA ILE A 71 -6.98 -3.48 -4.37
C ILE A 71 -6.38 -4.62 -3.54
N ALA A 72 -5.54 -5.47 -4.16
CA ALA A 72 -4.89 -6.57 -3.45
C ALA A 72 -4.01 -6.08 -2.30
N ILE A 73 -3.23 -5.01 -2.50
CA ILE A 73 -2.42 -4.41 -1.42
C ILE A 73 -3.31 -3.83 -0.32
N LEU A 74 -4.33 -3.05 -0.66
CA LEU A 74 -5.25 -2.45 0.30
C LEU A 74 -6.00 -3.51 1.11
N ALA A 75 -6.50 -4.55 0.45
CA ALA A 75 -7.18 -5.67 1.09
C ALA A 75 -6.23 -6.42 2.02
N SER A 76 -5.00 -6.69 1.58
CA SER A 76 -3.99 -7.35 2.41
C SER A 76 -3.75 -6.58 3.71
N HIS A 77 -3.55 -5.26 3.65
CA HIS A 77 -3.36 -4.43 4.84
C HIS A 77 -4.61 -4.39 5.72
N SER A 78 -5.79 -4.34 5.13
CA SER A 78 -7.06 -4.30 5.86
C SER A 78 -7.31 -5.61 6.61
N ILE A 79 -7.02 -6.76 5.99
CA ILE A 79 -7.10 -8.08 6.61
C ILE A 79 -6.10 -8.18 7.76
N VAL A 80 -4.85 -7.78 7.55
CA VAL A 80 -3.85 -7.81 8.63
C VAL A 80 -4.26 -6.90 9.78
N LEU A 81 -4.72 -5.68 9.50
CA LEU A 81 -5.23 -4.79 10.56
C LEU A 81 -6.39 -5.43 11.32
N LEU A 82 -7.34 -6.07 10.64
CA LEU A 82 -8.45 -6.78 11.27
C LEU A 82 -7.93 -7.90 12.18
N ILE A 83 -6.97 -8.71 11.73
CA ILE A 83 -6.34 -9.75 12.55
C ILE A 83 -5.68 -9.15 13.79
N LEU A 84 -4.95 -8.03 13.64
CA LEU A 84 -4.30 -7.37 14.78
C LEU A 84 -5.31 -6.84 15.79
N ILE A 85 -6.45 -6.28 15.34
CA ILE A 85 -7.50 -5.76 16.22
C ILE A 85 -8.27 -6.90 16.91
N VAL A 86 -8.51 -8.02 16.23
CA VAL A 86 -9.32 -9.12 16.78
C VAL A 86 -8.51 -10.05 17.66
N ALA A 87 -7.30 -10.43 17.24
CA ALA A 87 -6.52 -11.48 17.89
C ALA A 87 -5.36 -10.96 18.74
N TYR A 88 -4.92 -9.70 18.54
CA TYR A 88 -3.71 -9.16 19.18
C TYR A 88 -3.94 -7.80 19.84
N LEU A 89 -5.19 -7.44 20.15
CA LEU A 89 -5.50 -6.19 20.84
C LEU A 89 -4.84 -6.17 22.22
N GLY A 90 -4.19 -5.06 22.56
CA GLY A 90 -3.46 -4.91 23.83
C GLY A 90 -2.07 -5.56 23.87
N THR A 91 -1.71 -6.40 22.89
CA THR A 91 -0.35 -6.95 22.77
C THR A 91 0.45 -6.25 21.67
N VAL A 92 -0.18 -5.99 20.51
CA VAL A 92 0.47 -5.29 19.40
C VAL A 92 0.75 -3.83 19.75
N SER A 93 1.90 -3.30 19.32
CA SER A 93 2.22 -1.90 19.59
C SER A 93 1.28 -0.94 18.85
N VAL A 94 0.93 0.17 19.51
CA VAL A 94 0.13 1.27 18.91
C VAL A 94 0.82 1.84 17.67
N PHE A 95 2.16 1.85 17.64
CA PHE A 95 2.93 2.25 16.47
C PHE A 95 2.71 1.31 15.27
N SER A 96 2.58 0.00 15.49
CA SER A 96 2.31 -0.96 14.42
C SER A 96 0.89 -0.81 13.87
N LEU A 97 -0.10 -0.62 14.76
CA LEU A 97 -1.48 -0.33 14.36
C LEU A 97 -1.57 0.99 13.58
N GLY A 98 -0.95 2.06 14.10
CA GLY A 98 -0.90 3.36 13.43
C GLY A 98 -0.27 3.27 12.04
N ALA A 99 0.82 2.52 11.89
CA ALA A 99 1.46 2.30 10.60
C ALA A 99 0.55 1.53 9.62
N MET A 100 -0.25 0.57 10.09
CA MET A 100 -1.21 -0.15 9.26
C MET A 100 -2.36 0.74 8.81
N ILE A 101 -2.93 1.52 9.72
CA ILE A 101 -3.99 2.49 9.41
C ILE A 101 -3.51 3.52 8.39
N PHE A 102 -2.30 4.06 8.59
CA PHE A 102 -1.69 5.00 7.65
C PHE A 102 -1.56 4.40 6.24
N ARG A 103 -1.10 3.15 6.11
CA ARG A 103 -1.02 2.47 4.81
C ARG A 103 -2.40 2.32 4.18
N ILE A 104 -3.42 1.91 4.94
CA ILE A 104 -4.79 1.78 4.42
C ILE A 104 -5.29 3.12 3.88
N ILE A 105 -5.12 4.22 4.63
CA ILE A 105 -5.52 5.56 4.18
C ILE A 105 -4.82 5.94 2.87
N ILE A 106 -3.50 5.79 2.80
CA ILE A 106 -2.73 6.14 1.59
C ILE A 106 -3.14 5.25 0.40
N TRP A 107 -3.32 3.95 0.61
CA TRP A 107 -3.76 3.05 -0.45
C TRP A 107 -5.19 3.31 -0.91
N SER A 108 -6.10 3.71 -0.01
CA SER A 108 -7.43 4.19 -0.38
C SER A 108 -7.36 5.45 -1.25
N ILE A 109 -6.46 6.39 -0.93
CA ILE A 109 -6.23 7.59 -1.76
C ILE A 109 -5.69 7.21 -3.13
N ILE A 110 -4.67 6.34 -3.21
CA ILE A 110 -4.11 5.84 -4.47
C ILE A 110 -5.22 5.22 -5.31
N LEU A 111 -5.97 4.28 -4.74
CA LEU A 111 -7.05 3.58 -5.45
C LEU A 111 -8.12 4.55 -5.96
N ARG A 112 -8.51 5.54 -5.15
CA ARG A 112 -9.43 6.60 -5.58
C ARG A 112 -8.89 7.41 -6.76
N LEU A 113 -7.60 7.77 -6.75
CA LEU A 113 -6.97 8.47 -7.87
C LEU A 113 -6.99 7.64 -9.17
N LEU A 114 -6.76 6.32 -9.07
CA LEU A 114 -6.81 5.42 -10.22
C LEU A 114 -8.22 5.32 -10.81
N PHE A 115 -9.25 5.17 -9.97
CA PHE A 115 -10.64 5.12 -10.44
C PHE A 115 -11.08 6.43 -11.11
N LEU A 116 -10.72 7.59 -10.53
CA LEU A 116 -11.02 8.89 -11.13
C LEU A 116 -10.35 9.05 -12.50
N HIS A 117 -9.11 8.58 -12.65
CA HIS A 117 -8.42 8.61 -13.94
C HIS A 117 -9.07 7.67 -14.97
N LYS A 118 -9.43 6.44 -14.58
CA LYS A 118 -10.12 5.48 -15.47
C LYS A 118 -11.45 6.02 -15.98
N LYS A 119 -12.24 6.65 -15.09
CA LYS A 119 -13.52 7.27 -15.44
C LYS A 119 -13.35 8.40 -16.46
N GLU A 120 -12.40 9.31 -16.23
CA GLU A 120 -12.09 10.42 -17.15
C GLU A 120 -11.71 9.91 -18.55
N ASN A 121 -10.74 8.97 -18.63
CA ASN A 121 -10.32 8.42 -19.92
C ASN A 121 -11.47 7.71 -20.66
N SER A 122 -12.38 7.04 -19.93
CA SER A 122 -13.53 6.38 -20.54
C SER A 122 -14.53 7.37 -21.16
N LEU A 123 -14.73 8.53 -20.53
CA LEU A 123 -15.62 9.58 -21.03
C LEU A 123 -15.03 10.28 -22.26
N GLU A 124 -13.75 10.60 -22.22
CA GLU A 124 -13.02 11.20 -23.35
C GLU A 124 -13.06 10.28 -24.58
N ASN A 125 -12.86 8.98 -24.39
CA ASN A 125 -12.86 8.03 -25.50
C ASN A 125 -14.25 7.88 -26.13
N LYS A 126 -15.32 7.89 -25.31
CA LYS A 126 -16.71 7.85 -25.79
C LYS A 126 -17.10 9.12 -26.57
N GLY A 127 -16.56 10.27 -26.21
CA GLY A 127 -16.80 11.53 -26.92
C GLY A 127 -16.06 11.65 -28.26
N ARG A 128 -14.98 10.89 -28.49
CA ARG A 128 -14.26 10.84 -29.78
C ARG A 128 -14.87 9.88 -30.80
N THR A 129 -15.72 8.96 -30.35
CA THR A 129 -16.39 7.97 -31.21
C THR A 129 -17.78 8.41 -31.69
N LEU A 130 -18.20 9.62 -31.32
CA LEU A 130 -19.44 10.28 -31.74
C LEU A 130 -19.09 11.39 -32.74
#